data_AF-A0A1W1D0Q8-F1
#
_entry.id   AF-A0A1W1D0Q8-F1
#
_cell.length_a   1.000
_cell.length_b   1.000
_cell.length_c   1.000
_cell.angle_alpha   90.00
_cell.angle_beta   90.00
_cell.angle_gamma   90.00
#
_symmetry.space_group_name_H-M   'P 1'
#
loop_
_entity.id
_entity.type
_entity.pdbx_description
1 polymer ?
#
loop_
_entity_poly.entity_id
_entity_poly.type
_entity_poly.pdbx_seq_one_letter_code
_entity_poly.pdbx_strand_id
1 'polypeptide(L)'
;MKKPKLLWLQSISCNGDAHSFFNHPDFFSILSNFELIHHPLLDTNHNFDELLAMELECDILLLDGSFRERGFSKGGIEVFALIEHYAKKAKWIVTVGTCATFGGVFKEADPENISGFCFDKEEKTSRYDTYASKLISLSGCPIHPKWLSYVLIMLLKKKKIPLDEFHRPQELYATTVHQGCTRNEYFEWKIDAENFGLKEGCLFYEQGCQAPYTHGSCNKILWNDVSSKTVSGIPCFGCTEPTFPKTGLFKTKTNMGIPAKVPLGISKRAYFTATGVVKSFRIKRFEKRLIDYDN
;
A
#
# COMPACT_ATOMS: atom_id res chain seq x y z
N MET A 1 23.72 19.01 -13.26
CA MET A 1 23.29 17.72 -13.84
C MET A 1 21.90 17.88 -14.42
N LYS A 2 21.58 17.25 -15.56
CA LYS A 2 20.22 17.26 -16.12
C LYS A 2 19.27 16.52 -15.16
N LYS A 3 18.15 17.14 -14.79
CA LYS A 3 17.16 16.52 -13.89
C LYS A 3 16.48 15.36 -14.62
N PRO A 4 16.22 14.21 -13.97
CA PRO A 4 15.44 13.14 -14.59
C PRO A 4 14.00 13.61 -14.88
N LYS A 5 13.47 13.20 -16.02
CA LYS A 5 12.10 13.49 -16.44
C LYS A 5 11.10 12.58 -15.74
N LEU A 6 10.23 13.16 -14.92
CA LEU A 6 9.22 12.46 -14.13
C LEU A 6 7.84 12.66 -14.76
N LEU A 7 7.20 11.57 -15.13
CA LEU A 7 5.87 11.56 -15.73
C LEU A 7 4.92 10.75 -14.85
N TRP A 8 3.87 11.38 -14.31
CA TRP A 8 2.87 10.69 -13.49
C TRP A 8 1.55 10.58 -14.26
N LEU A 9 1.21 9.38 -14.70
CA LEU A 9 -0.03 9.09 -15.42
C LEU A 9 -1.07 8.45 -14.49
N GLN A 10 -2.33 8.80 -14.72
CA GLN A 10 -3.47 8.24 -14.01
C GLN A 10 -4.43 7.51 -14.95
N SER A 11 -4.75 6.27 -14.58
CA SER A 11 -5.81 5.48 -15.18
C SER A 11 -7.11 5.63 -14.38
N ILE A 12 -7.72 4.52 -13.94
CA ILE A 12 -8.92 4.49 -13.10
C ILE A 12 -8.47 4.70 -11.65
N SER A 13 -8.52 5.94 -11.17
CA SER A 13 -7.99 6.35 -9.86
C SER A 13 -8.99 7.18 -9.05
N CYS A 14 -8.83 7.16 -7.73
CA CYS A 14 -9.52 8.05 -6.79
C CYS A 14 -8.66 9.25 -6.35
N ASN A 15 -7.46 9.42 -6.92
CA ASN A 15 -6.47 10.45 -6.56
C ASN A 15 -5.90 10.36 -5.14
N GLY A 16 -6.27 9.33 -4.37
CA GLY A 16 -5.83 9.17 -2.98
C GLY A 16 -4.30 9.11 -2.84
N ASP A 17 -3.61 8.52 -3.82
CA ASP A 17 -2.15 8.40 -3.83
C ASP A 17 -1.45 9.75 -4.02
N ALA A 18 -1.94 10.57 -4.96
CA ALA A 18 -1.44 11.94 -5.15
C ALA A 18 -1.72 12.82 -3.92
N HIS A 19 -2.94 12.77 -3.37
CA HIS A 19 -3.28 13.47 -2.12
C HIS A 19 -2.42 13.01 -0.94
N SER A 20 -2.15 11.71 -0.85
CA SER A 20 -1.26 11.18 0.19
C SER A 20 0.14 11.77 0.06
N PHE A 21 0.70 11.82 -1.15
CA PHE A 21 2.04 12.38 -1.37
C PHE A 21 2.13 13.88 -1.08
N PHE A 22 1.05 14.65 -1.28
CA PHE A 22 0.98 16.05 -0.86
C PHE A 22 1.15 16.26 0.64
N ASN A 23 0.88 15.24 1.47
CA ASN A 23 1.10 15.31 2.91
C ASN A 23 2.58 15.08 3.30
N HIS A 24 3.49 14.86 2.34
CA HIS A 24 4.91 14.78 2.65
C HIS A 24 5.46 16.18 3.01
N PRO A 25 6.09 16.38 4.18
CA PRO A 25 6.60 17.71 4.59
C PRO A 25 7.55 18.34 3.56
N ASP A 26 8.44 17.53 2.99
CA ASP A 26 9.39 17.95 1.95
C ASP A 26 8.90 17.80 0.50
N PHE A 27 7.59 17.74 0.26
CA PHE A 27 7.01 17.44 -1.07
C PHE A 27 7.64 18.27 -2.22
N PHE A 28 7.64 19.60 -2.11
CA PHE A 28 8.20 20.48 -3.14
C PHE A 28 9.72 20.34 -3.28
N SER A 29 10.43 20.14 -2.16
CA SER A 29 11.87 19.92 -2.17
C SER A 29 12.22 18.66 -2.95
N ILE A 30 11.50 17.55 -2.72
CA ILE A 30 11.68 16.29 -3.46
C ILE A 30 11.42 16.51 -4.94
N LEU A 31 10.27 17.07 -5.32
CA LEU A 31 9.91 17.29 -6.72
C LEU A 31 10.87 18.23 -7.45
N SER A 32 11.48 19.20 -6.75
CA SER A 32 12.46 20.11 -7.35
C SER A 32 13.70 19.40 -7.93
N ASN A 33 13.95 18.14 -7.55
CA ASN A 33 15.04 17.32 -8.11
C ASN A 33 14.72 16.72 -9.49
N PHE A 34 13.48 16.84 -9.94
CA PHE A 34 12.98 16.26 -11.20
C PHE A 34 12.54 17.36 -12.16
N GLU A 35 12.55 17.03 -13.45
CA GLU A 35 11.82 17.78 -14.47
C GLU A 35 10.42 17.15 -14.54
N LEU A 36 9.42 17.83 -13.95
CA LEU A 36 8.06 17.32 -13.87
C LEU A 36 7.35 17.52 -15.21
N ILE A 37 7.21 16.44 -15.97
CA ILE A 37 6.61 16.45 -17.31
C ILE A 37 5.09 16.59 -17.20
N HIS A 38 4.48 15.73 -16.39
CA HIS A 38 3.04 15.78 -16.10
C HIS A 38 2.80 15.29 -14.69
N HIS A 39 1.82 15.91 -14.03
CA HIS A 39 1.25 15.48 -12.78
C HIS A 39 -0.27 15.60 -12.87
N PRO A 40 -1.04 14.65 -12.33
CA PRO A 40 -2.50 14.65 -12.50
C PRO A 40 -3.23 15.84 -11.86
N LEU A 41 -2.64 16.41 -10.79
CA LEU A 41 -3.27 17.44 -9.97
C LEU A 41 -2.47 18.76 -9.90
N LEU A 42 -1.32 18.83 -10.56
CA LEU A 42 -0.46 20.02 -10.53
C LEU A 42 -0.19 20.50 -11.95
N ASP A 43 -0.16 21.81 -12.12
CA ASP A 43 0.27 22.40 -13.39
C ASP A 43 1.75 22.11 -13.64
N THR A 44 2.07 21.89 -14.91
CA THR A 44 3.45 21.70 -15.38
C THR A 44 3.73 22.65 -16.54
N ASN A 45 5.00 22.76 -16.94
CA ASN A 45 5.40 23.59 -18.07
C ASN A 45 5.12 22.95 -19.44
N HIS A 46 4.52 21.77 -19.48
CA HIS A 46 4.21 21.03 -20.70
C HIS A 46 2.72 21.05 -20.97
N ASN A 47 2.34 21.13 -22.25
CA ASN A 47 0.94 21.08 -22.62
C ASN A 47 0.43 19.63 -22.52
N PHE A 48 -0.79 19.46 -22.03
CA PHE A 48 -1.51 18.19 -22.08
C PHE A 48 -1.64 17.65 -23.51
N ASP A 49 -1.78 18.51 -24.52
CA ASP A 49 -1.85 18.07 -25.92
C ASP A 49 -0.53 17.42 -26.39
N GLU A 50 0.64 17.90 -25.95
CA GLU A 50 1.95 17.29 -26.25
C GLU A 50 2.07 15.91 -25.60
N LEU A 51 1.51 15.76 -24.39
CA LEU A 51 1.44 14.48 -23.70
C LEU A 51 0.59 13.49 -24.50
N LEU A 52 -0.60 13.92 -24.93
CA LEU A 52 -1.55 13.15 -25.74
C LEU A 52 -0.95 12.79 -27.11
N ALA A 53 -0.20 13.69 -27.73
CA ALA A 53 0.54 13.43 -28.96
C ALA A 53 1.72 12.44 -28.80
N MET A 54 2.06 12.05 -27.56
CA MET A 54 3.12 11.10 -27.24
C MET A 54 4.54 11.57 -27.61
N GLU A 55 4.75 12.89 -27.61
CA GLU A 55 5.99 13.54 -28.04
C GLU A 55 6.99 13.77 -26.90
N LEU A 56 6.54 13.63 -25.65
CA LEU A 56 7.36 13.92 -24.47
C LEU A 56 8.35 12.79 -24.19
N GLU A 57 9.45 13.13 -23.52
CA GLU A 57 10.42 12.15 -23.00
C GLU A 57 10.10 11.79 -21.55
N CYS A 58 10.39 10.55 -21.16
CA CYS A 58 10.15 10.06 -19.80
C CYS A 58 11.33 9.20 -19.33
N ASP A 59 11.91 9.54 -18.18
CA ASP A 59 12.91 8.71 -17.50
C ASP A 59 12.25 7.82 -16.44
N ILE A 60 11.36 8.41 -15.64
CA ILE A 60 10.64 7.74 -14.54
C ILE A 60 9.15 7.90 -14.77
N LEU A 61 8.46 6.78 -14.96
CA LEU A 61 7.02 6.72 -15.15
C LEU A 61 6.34 6.28 -13.86
N LEU A 62 5.57 7.18 -13.24
CA LEU A 62 4.67 6.85 -12.14
C LEU A 62 3.30 6.49 -12.71
N LEU A 63 2.78 5.33 -12.33
CA LEU A 63 1.48 4.84 -12.76
C LEU A 63 0.54 4.72 -11.58
N ASP A 64 -0.56 5.47 -11.60
CA ASP A 64 -1.59 5.50 -10.56
C ASP A 64 -2.94 5.04 -11.13
N GLY A 65 -3.69 4.31 -10.32
CA GLY A 65 -4.99 3.74 -10.67
C GLY A 65 -4.90 2.36 -11.32
N SER A 66 -6.05 1.71 -11.44
CA SER A 66 -6.16 0.38 -12.06
C SER A 66 -6.29 0.50 -13.58
N PHE A 67 -5.95 -0.56 -14.31
CA PHE A 67 -5.84 -0.54 -15.76
C PHE A 67 -6.89 -1.44 -16.40
N ARG A 68 -7.40 -0.96 -17.53
CA ARG A 68 -8.21 -1.70 -18.50
C ARG A 68 -7.57 -1.51 -19.87
N GLU A 69 -7.48 -2.55 -20.68
CA GLU A 69 -6.77 -2.45 -21.96
C GLU A 69 -7.51 -1.61 -23.00
N ARG A 70 -8.85 -1.55 -22.92
CA ARG A 70 -9.71 -0.82 -23.86
C ARG A 70 -10.93 -0.24 -23.14
N GLY A 71 -11.49 0.83 -23.72
CA GLY A 71 -12.76 1.42 -23.28
C GLY A 71 -12.59 2.40 -22.12
N PHE A 72 -11.38 2.95 -21.94
CA PHE A 72 -11.13 4.05 -21.02
C PHE A 72 -10.22 5.09 -21.68
N SER A 73 -10.84 6.19 -22.12
CA SER A 73 -10.19 7.25 -22.88
C SER A 73 -10.17 8.58 -22.12
N LYS A 74 -9.10 9.35 -22.28
CA LYS A 74 -8.97 10.75 -21.81
C LYS A 74 -8.44 11.58 -22.97
N GLY A 75 -9.05 12.75 -23.21
CA GLY A 75 -8.64 13.63 -24.33
C GLY A 75 -8.74 12.96 -25.70
N GLY A 76 -9.69 12.03 -25.89
CA GLY A 76 -9.86 11.28 -27.14
C GLY A 76 -8.88 10.13 -27.37
N ILE A 77 -7.99 9.84 -26.42
CA ILE A 77 -6.99 8.77 -26.52
C ILE A 77 -7.24 7.71 -25.45
N GLU A 78 -7.13 6.44 -25.83
CA GLU A 78 -7.16 5.32 -24.89
C GLU A 78 -6.00 5.44 -23.90
N VAL A 79 -6.33 5.57 -22.61
CA VAL A 79 -5.36 5.84 -21.54
C VAL A 79 -4.30 4.73 -21.47
N PHE A 80 -4.71 3.49 -21.72
CA PHE A 80 -3.79 2.37 -21.74
C PHE A 80 -2.77 2.45 -22.89
N ALA A 81 -3.15 2.95 -24.06
CA ALA A 81 -2.22 3.16 -25.18
C ALA A 81 -1.16 4.22 -24.84
N LEU A 82 -1.58 5.30 -24.17
CA LEU A 82 -0.68 6.33 -23.64
C LEU A 82 0.32 5.74 -22.64
N ILE A 83 -0.18 4.97 -21.67
CA ILE A 83 0.66 4.31 -20.66
C ILE A 83 1.66 3.36 -21.32
N GLU A 84 1.22 2.51 -22.24
CA GLU A 84 2.09 1.55 -22.91
C GLU A 84 3.21 2.24 -23.70
N HIS A 85 2.88 3.32 -24.40
CA HIS A 85 3.86 4.13 -25.13
C HIS A 85 4.99 4.62 -24.22
N TYR A 86 4.63 5.26 -23.11
CA TYR A 86 5.64 5.77 -22.16
C TYR A 86 6.32 4.66 -21.37
N ALA A 87 5.61 3.58 -21.04
CA ALA A 87 6.18 2.44 -20.34
C ALA A 87 7.30 1.79 -21.16
N LYS A 88 7.16 1.70 -22.50
CA LYS A 88 8.22 1.20 -23.39
C LYS A 88 9.50 2.05 -23.30
N LYS A 89 9.37 3.37 -23.26
CA LYS A 89 10.49 4.33 -23.25
C LYS A 89 11.12 4.56 -21.87
N ALA A 90 10.33 4.47 -20.79
CA ALA A 90 10.79 4.79 -19.44
C ALA A 90 11.92 3.87 -18.97
N LYS A 91 12.87 4.44 -18.23
CA LYS A 91 13.96 3.70 -17.58
C LYS A 91 13.48 2.98 -16.32
N TRP A 92 12.54 3.59 -15.61
CA TRP A 92 11.90 3.04 -14.41
C TRP A 92 10.39 3.23 -14.50
N ILE A 93 9.65 2.21 -14.08
CA ILE A 93 8.20 2.24 -13.91
C ILE A 93 7.92 2.02 -12.43
N VAL A 94 7.18 2.94 -11.82
CA VAL A 94 6.74 2.82 -10.43
C VAL A 94 5.22 2.73 -10.41
N THR A 95 4.67 1.59 -9.97
CA THR A 95 3.23 1.53 -9.69
C THR A 95 2.97 2.18 -8.34
N VAL A 96 2.03 3.12 -8.32
CA VAL A 96 1.67 3.94 -7.17
C VAL A 96 0.27 3.55 -6.73
N GLY A 97 0.20 2.86 -5.60
CA GLY A 97 -1.05 2.41 -4.99
C GLY A 97 -1.40 0.99 -5.34
N THR A 98 -2.22 0.37 -4.48
CA THR A 98 -2.70 -1.00 -4.66
C THR A 98 -3.57 -1.14 -5.91
N CYS A 99 -4.24 -0.07 -6.34
CA CYS A 99 -4.94 -0.03 -7.61
C CYS A 99 -3.97 -0.27 -8.78
N ALA A 100 -2.84 0.45 -8.82
CA ALA A 100 -1.85 0.28 -9.87
C ALA A 100 -1.04 -1.01 -9.75
N THR A 101 -0.75 -1.47 -8.53
CA THR A 101 0.02 -2.70 -8.33
C THR A 101 -0.82 -3.95 -8.60
N PHE A 102 -2.01 -4.06 -7.98
CA PHE A 102 -2.79 -5.31 -7.91
C PHE A 102 -4.22 -5.21 -8.46
N GLY A 103 -4.67 -4.02 -8.88
CA GLY A 103 -6.04 -3.74 -9.34
C GLY A 103 -6.94 -3.14 -8.26
N GLY A 104 -6.65 -3.41 -6.98
CA GLY A 104 -7.27 -2.75 -5.83
C GLY A 104 -8.80 -2.71 -5.85
N VAL A 105 -9.39 -1.64 -5.31
CA VAL A 105 -10.86 -1.53 -5.16
C VAL A 105 -11.59 -1.48 -6.50
N PHE A 106 -11.01 -0.83 -7.52
CA PHE A 106 -11.65 -0.69 -8.83
C PHE A 106 -11.72 -2.01 -9.59
N LYS A 107 -10.83 -2.97 -9.31
CA LYS A 107 -10.92 -4.31 -9.90
C LYS A 107 -12.25 -4.99 -9.58
N GLU A 108 -12.79 -4.78 -8.39
CA GLU A 108 -14.03 -5.46 -7.97
C GLU A 108 -15.26 -5.00 -8.76
N ALA A 109 -15.18 -3.87 -9.48
CA ALA A 109 -16.26 -3.40 -10.35
C ALA A 109 -16.32 -4.18 -11.68
N ASP A 110 -15.18 -4.64 -12.19
CA ASP A 110 -15.08 -5.44 -13.41
C ASP A 110 -13.87 -6.39 -13.32
N PRO A 111 -14.01 -7.52 -12.59
CA PRO A 111 -12.89 -8.41 -12.27
C PRO A 111 -12.23 -9.07 -13.48
N GLU A 112 -12.91 -9.11 -14.63
CA GLU A 112 -12.37 -9.74 -15.84
C GLU A 112 -11.50 -8.78 -16.64
N ASN A 113 -11.81 -7.48 -16.62
CA ASN A 113 -11.14 -6.51 -17.49
C ASN A 113 -10.28 -5.49 -16.74
N ILE A 114 -10.44 -5.34 -15.42
CA ILE A 114 -9.64 -4.42 -14.61
C ILE A 114 -8.57 -5.21 -13.83
N SER A 115 -7.33 -4.75 -13.92
CA SER A 115 -6.14 -5.33 -13.28
C SER A 115 -5.18 -4.25 -12.79
N GLY A 116 -4.13 -4.65 -12.05
CA GLY A 116 -2.95 -3.81 -11.88
C GLY A 116 -2.07 -3.82 -13.14
N PHE A 117 -0.95 -3.10 -13.09
CA PHE A 117 -0.11 -2.95 -14.28
C PHE A 117 0.57 -4.27 -14.65
N CYS A 118 1.42 -4.80 -13.76
CA CYS A 118 2.11 -6.07 -13.99
C CYS A 118 1.50 -7.24 -13.23
N PHE A 119 0.65 -6.97 -12.22
CA PHE A 119 -0.03 -8.00 -11.44
C PHE A 119 -1.55 -7.82 -11.48
N ASP A 120 -2.25 -8.93 -11.44
CA ASP A 120 -3.67 -9.01 -11.20
C ASP A 120 -3.91 -9.85 -9.94
N LYS A 121 -4.19 -9.18 -8.83
CA LYS A 121 -4.09 -9.79 -7.49
C LYS A 121 -2.69 -10.43 -7.32
N GLU A 122 -2.63 -11.74 -7.08
CA GLU A 122 -1.36 -12.46 -6.89
C GLU A 122 -0.72 -12.89 -8.23
N GLU A 123 -1.49 -12.87 -9.32
CA GLU A 123 -1.07 -13.40 -10.61
C GLU A 123 -0.34 -12.37 -11.44
N LYS A 124 0.60 -12.83 -12.27
CA LYS A 124 1.31 -11.98 -13.22
C LYS A 124 0.44 -11.76 -14.47
N THR A 125 0.34 -10.52 -14.91
CA THR A 125 -0.28 -10.18 -16.20
C THR A 125 0.68 -10.51 -17.36
N SER A 126 0.15 -10.52 -18.59
CA SER A 126 0.95 -10.64 -19.82
C SER A 126 2.07 -9.59 -19.96
N ARG A 127 1.93 -8.46 -19.26
CA ARG A 127 2.88 -7.33 -19.28
C ARG A 127 4.11 -7.56 -18.39
N TYR A 128 4.04 -8.51 -17.47
CA TYR A 128 5.09 -8.73 -16.47
C TYR A 128 6.45 -8.97 -17.10
N ASP A 129 6.58 -9.92 -18.03
CA ASP A 129 7.87 -10.29 -18.62
C ASP A 129 8.54 -9.15 -19.39
N THR A 130 7.74 -8.21 -19.90
CA THR A 130 8.24 -7.04 -20.65
C THR A 130 8.78 -5.96 -19.71
N TYR A 131 8.15 -5.74 -18.56
CA TYR A 131 8.41 -4.58 -17.72
C TYR A 131 9.05 -4.88 -16.36
N ALA A 132 9.09 -6.15 -15.94
CA ALA A 132 9.59 -6.56 -14.62
C ALA A 132 11.00 -6.01 -14.31
N SER A 133 11.91 -6.00 -15.29
CA SER A 133 13.30 -5.54 -15.09
C SER A 133 13.44 -4.07 -14.68
N LYS A 134 12.41 -3.25 -14.92
CA LYS A 134 12.35 -1.82 -14.58
C LYS A 134 11.18 -1.45 -13.67
N LEU A 135 10.48 -2.44 -13.14
CA LEU A 135 9.31 -2.25 -12.28
C LEU A 135 9.70 -2.13 -10.81
N ILE A 136 9.16 -1.12 -10.14
CA ILE A 136 9.09 -1.00 -8.68
C ILE A 136 7.63 -0.81 -8.31
N SER A 137 7.14 -1.56 -7.33
CA SER A 137 5.75 -1.50 -6.89
C SER A 137 5.63 -0.87 -5.52
N LEU A 138 4.72 0.09 -5.38
CA LEU A 138 4.36 0.70 -4.10
C LEU A 138 2.88 0.45 -3.84
N SER A 139 2.54 -0.71 -3.27
CA SER A 139 1.17 -1.01 -2.86
C SER A 139 0.79 -0.25 -1.58
N GLY A 140 -0.49 0.11 -1.48
CA GLY A 140 -1.10 0.89 -0.40
C GLY A 140 -2.39 1.54 -0.90
N CYS A 141 -3.38 1.74 -0.02
CA CYS A 141 -4.61 2.46 -0.39
C CYS A 141 -4.93 3.55 0.66
N PRO A 142 -4.40 4.77 0.49
CA PRO A 142 -3.39 5.15 -0.52
C PRO A 142 -1.96 4.67 -0.14
N ILE A 143 -0.97 4.96 -0.98
CA ILE A 143 0.46 4.81 -0.65
C ILE A 143 0.85 5.70 0.51
N HIS A 144 1.85 5.29 1.28
CA HIS A 144 2.42 6.17 2.30
C HIS A 144 3.30 7.26 1.64
N PRO A 145 3.22 8.55 2.04
CA PRO A 145 3.97 9.63 1.39
C PRO A 145 5.49 9.37 1.39
N LYS A 146 6.03 8.91 2.52
CA LYS A 146 7.46 8.60 2.67
C LYS A 146 7.95 7.41 1.83
N TRP A 147 7.05 6.54 1.35
CA TRP A 147 7.44 5.40 0.52
C TRP A 147 7.78 5.83 -0.90
N LEU A 148 6.96 6.71 -1.48
CA LEU A 148 7.24 7.28 -2.80
C LEU A 148 8.49 8.15 -2.77
N SER A 149 8.66 8.99 -1.74
CA SER A 149 9.88 9.79 -1.60
C SER A 149 11.13 8.93 -1.49
N TYR A 150 11.09 7.84 -0.70
CA TYR A 150 12.18 6.87 -0.61
C TYR A 150 12.57 6.32 -1.99
N VAL A 151 11.62 5.82 -2.78
CA VAL A 151 11.91 5.28 -4.11
C VAL A 151 12.49 6.35 -5.04
N LEU A 152 11.88 7.52 -5.11
CA LEU A 152 12.34 8.62 -5.96
C LEU A 152 13.78 9.04 -5.61
N ILE A 153 14.11 9.18 -4.32
CA ILE A 153 15.45 9.54 -3.86
C ILE A 153 16.46 8.42 -4.17
N MET A 154 16.08 7.15 -4.00
CA MET A 154 16.94 6.02 -4.32
C MET A 154 17.26 5.92 -5.81
N LEU A 155 16.25 6.17 -6.66
CA LEU A 155 16.43 6.25 -8.12
C LEU A 155 17.33 7.43 -8.52
N LEU A 156 17.12 8.61 -7.93
CA LEU A 156 17.96 9.80 -8.14
C LEU A 156 19.44 9.52 -7.80
N LYS A 157 19.67 8.85 -6.66
CA LYS A 157 21.01 8.46 -6.18
C LYS A 157 21.57 7.21 -6.86
N LYS A 158 20.84 6.62 -7.81
CA LYS A 158 21.20 5.38 -8.52
C LYS A 158 21.59 4.25 -7.56
N LYS A 159 20.90 4.14 -6.44
CA LYS A 159 21.13 3.10 -5.43
C LYS A 159 20.31 1.86 -5.78
N LYS A 160 20.87 0.69 -5.48
CA LYS A 160 20.15 -0.58 -5.60
C LYS A 160 19.03 -0.64 -4.57
N ILE A 161 17.83 -1.02 -5.00
CA ILE A 161 16.67 -1.25 -4.13
C ILE A 161 16.37 -2.75 -4.17
N PRO A 162 16.62 -3.51 -3.09
CA PRO A 162 16.17 -4.90 -3.00
C PRO A 162 14.64 -4.97 -3.06
N LEU A 163 14.10 -5.84 -3.92
CA LEU A 163 12.66 -5.99 -4.14
C LEU A 163 12.18 -7.39 -3.71
N ASP A 164 10.93 -7.49 -3.27
CA ASP A 164 10.24 -8.76 -3.04
C ASP A 164 9.60 -9.34 -4.32
N GLU A 165 8.86 -10.45 -4.20
CA GLU A 165 8.21 -11.12 -5.34
C GLU A 165 7.20 -10.25 -6.09
N PHE A 166 6.66 -9.21 -5.46
CA PHE A 166 5.72 -8.27 -6.06
C PHE A 166 6.40 -6.97 -6.54
N HIS A 167 7.74 -6.99 -6.61
CA HIS A 167 8.58 -5.85 -6.95
C HIS A 167 8.49 -4.71 -5.93
N ARG A 168 8.12 -4.98 -4.68
CA ARG A 168 8.03 -3.97 -3.63
C ARG A 168 9.36 -3.81 -2.89
N PRO A 169 9.80 -2.58 -2.54
CA PRO A 169 11.04 -2.38 -1.79
C PRO A 169 11.06 -3.11 -0.44
N GLN A 170 12.02 -4.01 -0.23
CA GLN A 170 12.12 -4.79 1.02
C GLN A 170 12.25 -3.90 2.26
N GLU A 171 12.94 -2.76 2.18
CA GLU A 171 13.04 -1.79 3.29
C GLU A 171 11.67 -1.34 3.82
N LEU A 172 10.66 -1.33 2.95
CA LEU A 172 9.32 -0.83 3.26
C LEU A 172 8.32 -1.96 3.56
N TYR A 173 8.50 -3.14 2.97
CA TYR A 173 7.54 -4.26 2.98
C TYR A 173 8.07 -5.57 3.58
N ALA A 174 9.35 -5.69 3.97
CA ALA A 174 9.86 -6.95 4.54
C ALA A 174 9.27 -7.30 5.92
N THR A 175 8.69 -6.32 6.61
CA THR A 175 8.02 -6.52 7.90
C THR A 175 6.51 -6.47 7.72
N THR A 176 5.78 -7.11 8.64
CA THR A 176 4.33 -6.91 8.70
C THR A 176 3.98 -5.60 9.40
N VAL A 177 2.80 -5.05 9.10
CA VAL A 177 2.24 -3.87 9.78
C VAL A 177 2.07 -4.12 11.27
N HIS A 178 1.99 -5.39 11.71
CA HIS A 178 1.96 -5.72 13.12
C HIS A 178 3.25 -5.31 13.86
N GLN A 179 4.40 -5.27 13.18
CA GLN A 179 5.64 -4.79 13.76
C GLN A 179 5.58 -3.30 14.07
N GLY A 180 5.89 -2.94 15.32
CA GLY A 180 5.76 -1.57 15.83
C GLY A 180 4.34 -1.21 16.29
N CYS A 181 3.38 -2.14 16.24
CA CYS A 181 2.03 -1.89 16.76
C CYS A 181 2.07 -1.64 18.27
N THR A 182 1.49 -0.52 18.72
CA THR A 182 1.40 -0.21 20.16
C THR A 182 0.52 -1.19 20.95
N ARG A 183 -0.33 -1.97 20.26
CA ARG A 183 -1.18 -3.01 20.83
C ARG A 183 -0.54 -4.41 20.83
N ASN A 184 0.76 -4.51 20.50
CA ASN A 184 1.42 -5.81 20.37
C ASN A 184 1.35 -6.63 21.66
N GLU A 185 1.45 -5.97 22.81
CA GLU A 185 1.40 -6.67 24.09
C GLU A 185 0.03 -7.32 24.35
N TYR A 186 -1.07 -6.62 24.03
CA TYR A 186 -2.42 -7.19 24.09
C TYR A 186 -2.57 -8.38 23.13
N PHE A 187 -1.94 -8.31 21.95
CA PHE A 187 -1.90 -9.43 21.00
C PHE A 187 -1.20 -10.65 21.59
N GLU A 188 -0.05 -10.47 22.23
CA GLU A 188 0.69 -11.57 22.85
C GLU A 188 -0.12 -12.26 23.95
N TRP A 189 -0.78 -11.48 24.81
CA TRP A 189 -1.59 -12.00 25.91
C TRP A 189 -3.01 -12.43 25.52
N LYS A 190 -3.37 -12.31 24.24
CA LYS A 190 -4.68 -12.74 23.70
C LYS A 190 -5.85 -11.97 24.34
N ILE A 191 -5.63 -10.69 24.59
CA ILE A 191 -6.58 -9.77 25.19
C ILE A 191 -7.09 -8.87 24.07
N ASP A 192 -8.36 -8.99 23.73
CA ASP A 192 -8.97 -8.19 22.65
C ASP A 192 -9.64 -6.93 23.19
N ALA A 193 -9.85 -5.96 22.31
CA ALA A 193 -10.60 -4.76 22.61
C ALA A 193 -12.09 -5.07 22.59
N GLU A 194 -12.78 -4.70 23.67
CA GLU A 194 -14.21 -4.92 23.82
C GLU A 194 -15.03 -4.17 22.75
N ASN A 195 -14.54 -3.01 22.31
CA ASN A 195 -15.21 -2.15 21.33
C ASN A 195 -14.18 -1.37 20.48
N PHE A 196 -14.65 -0.82 19.34
CA PHE A 196 -13.86 0.10 18.54
C PHE A 196 -13.55 1.40 19.29
N GLY A 197 -12.42 2.04 18.96
CA GLY A 197 -12.04 3.34 19.52
C GLY A 197 -11.38 3.28 20.91
N LEU A 198 -11.43 2.14 21.61
CA LEU A 198 -10.69 1.93 22.85
C LEU A 198 -9.19 1.92 22.60
N LYS A 199 -8.37 2.47 23.51
CA LYS A 199 -6.90 2.45 23.39
C LYS A 199 -6.32 1.08 23.79
N GLU A 200 -7.06 0.37 24.62
CA GLU A 200 -6.77 -0.94 25.18
C GLU A 200 -7.19 -2.07 24.24
N GLY A 201 -6.56 -3.23 24.43
CA GLY A 201 -6.93 -4.46 23.75
C GLY A 201 -6.39 -4.57 22.33
N CYS A 202 -6.27 -5.80 21.87
CA CYS A 202 -5.94 -6.11 20.49
C CYS A 202 -7.17 -5.87 19.59
N LEU A 203 -6.96 -5.68 18.29
CA LEU A 203 -8.04 -5.60 17.29
C LEU A 203 -8.09 -6.85 16.41
N PHE A 204 -7.32 -7.88 16.74
CA PHE A 204 -7.09 -9.03 15.88
C PHE A 204 -8.06 -10.18 16.16
N TYR A 205 -8.46 -10.43 17.40
CA TYR A 205 -9.18 -11.66 17.72
C TYR A 205 -10.67 -11.59 17.38
N GLU A 206 -11.27 -10.41 17.53
CA GLU A 206 -12.68 -10.18 17.24
C GLU A 206 -12.83 -9.17 16.10
N GLN A 207 -12.07 -8.06 16.15
CA GLN A 207 -12.28 -6.90 15.27
C GLN A 207 -11.66 -7.00 13.86
N GLY A 208 -11.11 -8.17 13.46
CA GLY A 208 -10.74 -8.43 12.06
C GLY A 208 -9.38 -7.87 11.60
N CYS A 209 -8.55 -7.34 12.49
CA CYS A 209 -7.27 -6.72 12.11
C CYS A 209 -6.39 -7.64 11.25
N GLN A 210 -5.99 -7.14 10.09
CA GLN A 210 -5.14 -7.87 9.13
C GLN A 210 -3.65 -7.64 9.33
N ALA A 211 -3.24 -6.80 10.29
CA ALA A 211 -1.84 -6.37 10.44
C ALA A 211 -0.82 -7.54 10.48
N PRO A 212 -1.10 -8.69 11.12
CA PRO A 212 -0.19 -9.84 11.11
C PRO A 212 -0.05 -10.57 9.76
N TYR A 213 -0.86 -10.20 8.77
CA TYR A 213 -0.87 -10.75 7.41
C TYR A 213 -0.46 -9.73 6.35
N THR A 214 -0.12 -8.52 6.74
CA THR A 214 0.00 -7.37 5.83
C THR A 214 1.41 -6.85 5.88
N HIS A 215 2.10 -6.85 4.76
CA HIS A 215 3.44 -6.32 4.60
C HIS A 215 3.40 -4.81 4.52
N GLY A 216 4.21 -4.14 5.33
CA GLY A 216 4.29 -2.68 5.35
C GLY A 216 4.84 -2.14 6.65
N SER A 217 5.31 -0.91 6.60
CA SER A 217 5.98 -0.21 7.70
C SER A 217 5.10 0.82 8.40
N CYS A 218 3.77 0.80 8.20
CA CYS A 218 2.82 1.82 8.68
C CYS A 218 2.91 2.14 10.19
N ASN A 219 3.23 1.14 11.01
CA ASN A 219 3.40 1.30 12.47
C ASN A 219 4.83 1.68 12.90
N LYS A 220 5.81 1.58 11.99
CA LYS A 220 7.20 1.98 12.22
C LYS A 220 7.42 3.45 11.86
N ILE A 221 6.88 3.89 10.72
CA ILE A 221 7.10 5.24 10.19
C ILE A 221 5.97 6.23 10.52
N LEU A 222 4.77 5.71 10.83
CA LEU A 222 3.54 6.46 11.07
C LEU A 222 3.07 7.32 9.89
N TRP A 223 1.76 7.34 9.70
CA TRP A 223 1.07 8.23 8.77
C TRP A 223 1.12 9.66 9.26
N ASN A 224 1.55 10.56 8.36
CA ASN A 224 1.71 11.99 8.62
C ASN A 224 2.52 12.29 9.88
N ASP A 225 3.48 11.42 10.22
CA ASP A 225 4.32 11.52 11.42
C ASP A 225 3.57 11.51 12.77
N VAL A 226 2.29 11.13 12.76
CA VAL A 226 1.41 11.25 13.93
C VAL A 226 0.84 9.89 14.36
N SER A 227 0.26 9.11 13.46
CA SER A 227 -0.55 7.95 13.86
C SER A 227 -0.53 6.80 12.85
N SER A 228 -1.24 5.73 13.15
CA SER A 228 -1.58 4.66 12.23
C SER A 228 -3.02 4.20 12.53
N LYS A 229 -3.60 3.35 11.66
CA LYS A 229 -4.95 2.80 11.91
C LYS A 229 -5.05 2.15 13.29
N THR A 230 -4.10 1.28 13.63
CA THR A 230 -4.10 0.53 14.89
C THR A 230 -3.89 1.42 16.11
N VAL A 231 -3.11 2.51 15.97
CA VAL A 231 -2.99 3.52 17.03
C VAL A 231 -4.32 4.24 17.23
N SER A 232 -5.01 4.60 16.15
CA SER A 232 -6.33 5.23 16.16
C SER A 232 -7.50 4.27 16.49
N GLY A 233 -7.24 3.03 16.90
CA GLY A 233 -8.30 2.07 17.27
C GLY A 233 -9.08 1.47 16.10
N ILE A 234 -8.54 1.55 14.88
CA ILE A 234 -9.11 0.95 13.68
C ILE A 234 -8.24 -0.24 13.23
N PRO A 235 -8.84 -1.40 12.92
CA PRO A 235 -8.08 -2.55 12.43
C PRO A 235 -7.37 -2.24 11.11
N CYS A 236 -6.19 -2.84 10.92
CA CYS A 236 -5.57 -2.85 9.59
C CYS A 236 -6.47 -3.63 8.63
N PHE A 237 -6.70 -3.10 7.43
CA PHE A 237 -7.50 -3.75 6.39
C PHE A 237 -6.67 -4.56 5.39
N GLY A 238 -5.35 -4.54 5.51
CA GLY A 238 -4.45 -5.23 4.60
C GLY A 238 -4.31 -4.57 3.24
N CYS A 239 -4.44 -3.25 3.16
CA CYS A 239 -4.51 -2.53 1.89
C CYS A 239 -3.25 -2.55 1.04
N THR A 240 -2.14 -3.11 1.51
CA THR A 240 -0.88 -3.29 0.75
C THR A 240 -0.75 -4.69 0.15
N GLU A 241 -1.68 -5.60 0.43
CA GLU A 241 -1.65 -6.98 -0.04
C GLU A 241 -2.51 -7.17 -1.30
N PRO A 242 -2.18 -8.14 -2.17
CA PRO A 242 -2.96 -8.45 -3.37
C PRO A 242 -4.38 -8.94 -3.08
N THR A 243 -4.61 -9.42 -1.84
CA THR A 243 -5.93 -9.85 -1.36
C THR A 243 -6.87 -8.71 -0.99
N PHE A 244 -6.45 -7.43 -1.09
CA PHE A 244 -7.29 -6.27 -0.82
C PHE A 244 -8.05 -5.78 -2.07
N PRO A 245 -9.34 -5.43 -1.95
CA PRO A 245 -10.15 -5.40 -0.73
C PRO A 245 -10.65 -6.78 -0.29
N LYS A 246 -10.87 -6.94 1.02
CA LYS A 246 -11.47 -8.15 1.61
C LYS A 246 -12.90 -7.88 2.04
N THR A 247 -13.72 -8.93 2.03
CA THR A 247 -15.02 -8.95 2.71
C THR A 247 -14.86 -9.25 4.20
N GLY A 248 -15.80 -8.77 5.03
CA GLY A 248 -15.80 -9.05 6.47
C GLY A 248 -14.65 -8.41 7.27
N LEU A 249 -14.25 -7.18 6.90
CA LEU A 249 -13.07 -6.48 7.47
C LEU A 249 -13.07 -6.30 9.00
N PHE A 250 -14.24 -6.27 9.61
CA PHE A 250 -14.43 -5.99 11.04
C PHE A 250 -14.69 -7.26 11.87
N LYS A 251 -14.43 -8.44 11.31
CA LYS A 251 -14.62 -9.70 12.02
C LYS A 251 -13.52 -10.69 11.71
N THR A 252 -12.93 -11.25 12.75
CA THR A 252 -12.01 -12.38 12.59
C THR A 252 -12.80 -13.67 12.52
N LYS A 253 -12.58 -14.44 11.45
CA LYS A 253 -13.16 -15.78 11.33
C LYS A 253 -12.50 -16.71 12.34
N THR A 254 -13.29 -17.31 13.22
CA THR A 254 -12.83 -18.25 14.25
C THR A 254 -13.44 -19.63 14.08
N ASN A 255 -12.68 -20.67 14.41
CA ASN A 255 -13.16 -22.03 14.60
C ASN A 255 -13.07 -22.35 16.10
N MET A 256 -14.21 -22.56 16.77
CA MET A 256 -14.27 -22.81 18.23
C MET A 256 -13.54 -21.73 19.07
N GLY A 257 -13.72 -20.45 18.74
CA GLY A 257 -13.10 -19.33 19.45
C GLY A 257 -11.60 -19.11 19.17
N ILE A 258 -11.04 -19.84 18.20
CA ILE A 258 -9.65 -19.73 17.78
C ILE A 258 -9.58 -19.17 16.35
N PRO A 259 -8.67 -18.22 16.04
CA PRO A 259 -8.53 -17.68 14.68
C PRO A 259 -8.33 -18.78 13.63
N ALA A 260 -9.13 -18.76 12.56
CA ALA A 260 -9.08 -19.76 11.49
C ALA A 260 -7.77 -19.69 10.69
N LYS A 261 -7.20 -18.49 10.55
CA LYS A 261 -5.87 -18.22 10.02
C LYS A 261 -4.96 -17.82 11.18
N VAL A 262 -3.74 -18.36 11.20
CA VAL A 262 -2.70 -17.99 12.16
C VAL A 262 -1.71 -17.02 11.51
N PRO A 263 -1.03 -16.15 12.27
CA PRO A 263 -0.05 -15.20 11.75
C PRO A 263 0.99 -15.83 10.82
N LEU A 264 1.53 -15.03 9.89
CA LEU A 264 2.52 -15.49 8.92
C LEU A 264 3.75 -16.09 9.62
N GLY A 265 4.27 -17.20 9.08
CA GLY A 265 5.48 -17.84 9.56
C GLY A 265 5.33 -18.70 10.82
N ILE A 266 4.13 -18.81 11.42
CA ILE A 266 3.90 -19.60 12.64
C ILE A 266 3.06 -20.85 12.33
N SER A 267 3.50 -22.02 12.82
CA SER A 267 2.71 -23.24 12.68
C SER A 267 1.45 -23.19 13.56
N LYS A 268 0.33 -23.73 13.07
CA LYS A 268 -0.94 -23.76 13.83
C LYS A 268 -0.77 -24.40 15.21
N ARG A 269 -0.04 -25.51 15.30
CA ARG A 269 0.21 -26.23 16.55
C ARG A 269 0.95 -25.35 17.55
N ALA A 270 2.07 -24.74 17.15
CA ALA A 270 2.84 -23.87 18.05
C ALA A 270 2.01 -22.67 18.52
N TYR A 271 1.26 -22.06 17.61
CA TYR A 271 0.37 -20.94 17.93
C TYR A 271 -0.69 -21.32 18.97
N PHE A 272 -1.31 -22.49 18.84
CA PHE A 272 -2.33 -22.97 19.79
C PHE A 272 -1.73 -23.32 21.14
N THR A 273 -0.58 -23.99 21.18
CA THR A 273 0.13 -24.28 22.42
C THR A 273 0.49 -22.99 23.16
N ALA A 274 1.08 -22.01 22.46
CA ALA A 274 1.39 -20.71 23.03
C ALA A 274 0.11 -19.99 23.53
N THR A 275 -0.96 -20.03 22.74
CA THR A 275 -2.26 -19.43 23.11
C THR A 275 -2.84 -20.02 24.40
N GLY A 276 -2.75 -21.34 24.59
CA GLY A 276 -3.20 -21.99 25.83
C GLY A 276 -2.39 -21.53 27.04
N VAL A 277 -1.07 -21.46 26.90
CA VAL A 277 -0.16 -20.98 27.95
C VAL A 277 -0.46 -19.52 28.30
N VAL A 278 -0.47 -18.60 27.34
CA VAL A 278 -0.68 -17.16 27.61
C VAL A 278 -2.05 -16.87 28.22
N LYS A 279 -3.12 -17.57 27.80
CA LYS A 279 -4.46 -17.41 28.38
C LYS A 279 -4.58 -17.92 29.83
N SER A 280 -3.62 -18.72 30.31
CA SER A 280 -3.57 -19.14 31.72
C SER A 280 -3.07 -18.04 32.65
N PHE A 281 -2.39 -17.02 32.12
CA PHE A 281 -1.91 -15.89 32.92
C PHE A 281 -3.03 -14.88 33.13
N ARG A 282 -3.07 -14.31 34.34
CA ARG A 282 -3.94 -13.19 34.71
C ARG A 282 -3.06 -11.99 35.03
N ILE A 283 -3.10 -10.97 34.17
CA ILE A 283 -2.26 -9.78 34.29
C ILE A 283 -3.16 -8.58 34.52
N LYS A 284 -3.23 -8.12 35.78
CA LYS A 284 -4.13 -7.04 36.23
C LYS A 284 -4.06 -5.76 35.37
N ARG A 285 -2.89 -5.44 34.81
CA ARG A 285 -2.71 -4.25 33.95
C ARG A 285 -3.56 -4.30 32.69
N PHE A 286 -3.86 -5.48 32.15
CA PHE A 286 -4.66 -5.62 30.94
C PHE A 286 -6.14 -5.92 31.20
N GLU A 287 -6.51 -6.14 32.47
CA GLU A 287 -7.89 -6.42 32.89
C GLU A 287 -8.64 -5.14 33.29
N LYS A 288 -7.96 -3.98 33.26
CA LYS A 288 -8.52 -2.68 33.63
C LYS A 288 -8.39 -1.71 32.46
N ARG A 289 -9.30 -0.73 32.41
CA ARG A 289 -9.12 0.44 31.53
C ARG A 289 -7.87 1.21 31.94
N LEU A 290 -7.15 1.75 30.96
CA LEU A 290 -6.01 2.63 31.19
C LEU A 290 -6.48 4.02 31.62
N ILE A 291 -7.65 4.44 31.13
CA ILE A 291 -8.24 5.75 31.41
C ILE A 291 -9.72 5.54 31.77
N ASP A 292 -10.11 5.96 32.96
CA ASP A 292 -11.50 6.05 33.38
C ASP A 292 -12.06 7.40 32.93
N TYR A 293 -12.80 7.41 31.82
CA TYR A 293 -13.46 8.62 31.29
C TYR A 293 -14.78 8.96 32.01
N ASP A 294 -15.23 8.10 32.94
CA ASP A 294 -16.53 8.18 33.61
C ASP A 294 -16.48 8.94 34.96
N ASN A 295 -15.52 9.86 35.13
CA ASN A 295 -15.43 10.77 36.29
C ASN A 295 -15.78 12.22 35.91
#